data_AF-A0A3N4DC43-F1
#
_entry.id   AF-A0A3N4DC43-F1
#
_cell.length_a   1.000
_cell.length_b   1.000
_cell.length_c   1.000
_cell.angle_alpha   90.00
_cell.angle_beta   90.00
_cell.angle_gamma   90.00
#
_symmetry.space_group_name_H-M   'P 1'
#
loop_
_entity.id
_entity.type
_entity.pdbx_description
1 polymer ?
#
loop_
_entity_poly.entity_id
_entity_poly.type
_entity_poly.pdbx_seq_one_letter_code
_entity_poly.pdbx_strand_id
1 'polypeptide(L)'
;TQQHEARVTPSELVDEWLPWVHIAIGNLKAFLLGTFHGVSGKYLQEYLSEFCYRFNRRQMEREIPNRLLNLAIIHTPIHSY
;
A
#
# COMPACT_ATOMS: atom_id res chain seq x y z
N THR A 1 13.16 24.46 -2.60
CA THR A 1 13.05 23.15 -1.92
C THR A 1 12.11 23.33 -0.76
N GLN A 2 10.99 22.60 -0.67
CA GLN A 2 10.11 22.69 0.50
C GLN A 2 10.90 22.19 1.72
N GLN A 3 10.96 23.00 2.79
CA GLN A 3 11.55 22.56 4.05
C GLN A 3 10.53 21.66 4.76
N HIS A 4 10.87 20.40 4.96
CA HIS A 4 10.05 19.45 5.71
C HIS A 4 10.59 19.40 7.14
N GLU A 5 9.84 19.97 8.07
CA GLU A 5 10.12 19.90 9.50
C GLU A 5 9.35 18.73 10.10
N ALA A 6 10.03 17.83 10.80
CA ALA A 6 9.37 16.75 11.52
C ALA A 6 8.58 17.33 12.71
N ARG A 7 7.28 17.00 12.79
CA ARG A 7 6.40 17.44 13.88
C ARG A 7 5.59 16.26 14.40
N VAL A 8 5.35 16.22 15.70
CA VAL A 8 4.42 15.27 16.31
C VAL A 8 3.02 15.85 16.20
N THR A 9 2.09 15.12 15.59
CA THR A 9 0.70 15.55 15.44
C THR A 9 -0.02 15.47 16.80
N PRO A 10 -0.52 16.58 17.36
CA PRO A 10 -1.39 16.56 18.52
C PRO A 10 -2.69 15.81 18.22
N SER A 11 -3.27 15.12 19.21
CA SER A 11 -4.45 14.28 19.00
C SER A 11 -5.66 15.07 18.48
N GLU A 12 -5.82 16.35 18.83
CA GLU A 12 -6.94 17.18 18.37
C GLU A 12 -6.81 17.63 16.91
N LEU A 13 -5.60 17.56 16.34
CA LEU A 13 -5.30 18.07 14.99
C LEU A 13 -5.08 16.95 13.96
N VAL A 14 -5.29 15.68 14.33
CA VAL A 14 -5.00 14.53 13.47
C VAL A 14 -5.76 14.59 12.15
N ASP A 15 -7.04 14.94 12.19
CA ASP A 15 -7.90 15.01 11.00
C ASP A 15 -7.44 16.12 10.03
N GLU A 16 -6.96 17.25 10.57
CA GLU A 16 -6.48 18.38 9.78
C GLU A 16 -5.09 18.13 9.20
N TRP A 17 -4.18 17.57 9.99
CA TRP A 17 -2.78 17.40 9.61
C TRP A 17 -2.53 16.15 8.77
N LEU A 18 -3.33 15.09 8.95
CA LEU A 18 -3.13 13.79 8.31
C LEU A 18 -4.33 13.28 7.50
N PRO A 19 -5.06 14.13 6.74
CA PRO A 19 -6.28 13.71 6.04
C PRO A 19 -6.01 12.57 5.05
N TRP A 20 -4.85 12.58 4.39
CA TRP A 20 -4.45 11.52 3.45
C TRP A 20 -4.14 10.19 4.12
N VAL A 21 -3.71 10.19 5.39
CA VAL A 21 -3.48 8.96 6.15
C VAL A 21 -4.80 8.27 6.43
N HIS A 22 -5.83 9.01 6.85
CA HIS A 22 -7.18 8.47 7.04
C HIS A 22 -7.75 7.88 5.75
N ILE A 23 -7.60 8.60 4.63
CA ILE A 23 -8.03 8.11 3.32
C ILE A 23 -7.28 6.84 2.93
N ALA A 24 -5.96 6.79 3.11
CA ALA A 24 -5.16 5.61 2.80
C ALA A 24 -5.58 4.39 3.66
N ILE A 25 -5.81 4.59 4.96
CA ILE A 25 -6.28 3.53 5.86
C ILE A 25 -7.69 3.07 5.48
N GLY A 26 -8.59 4.00 5.14
CA GLY A 26 -9.94 3.67 4.67
C GLY A 26 -9.91 2.82 3.39
N ASN A 27 -9.08 3.22 2.42
CA ASN A 27 -8.90 2.48 1.17
C ASN A 27 -8.26 1.11 1.40
N LEU A 28 -7.30 0.99 2.33
CA LEU A 28 -6.71 -0.29 2.71
C LEU A 28 -7.78 -1.23 3.28
N LYS A 29 -8.63 -0.75 4.20
CA LYS A 29 -9.74 -1.56 4.75
C LYS A 29 -10.69 -2.05 3.66
N ALA A 30 -11.10 -1.16 2.75
CA ALA A 30 -11.98 -1.51 1.64
C ALA A 30 -11.33 -2.53 0.70
N PHE A 31 -10.05 -2.35 0.36
CA PHE A 31 -9.28 -3.29 -0.46
C PHE A 31 -9.21 -4.68 0.19
N LEU A 32 -8.89 -4.75 1.48
CA LEU A 32 -8.77 -6.01 2.21
C LEU A 32 -10.10 -6.78 2.23
N LEU A 33 -11.19 -6.10 2.60
CA LEU A 33 -12.52 -6.70 2.69
C LEU A 33 -13.08 -7.11 1.32
N GLY A 34 -12.74 -6.37 0.26
CA GLY A 34 -13.21 -6.64 -1.09
C GLY A 34 -12.41 -7.71 -1.84
N THR A 35 -11.17 -7.98 -1.43
CA THR A 35 -10.25 -8.87 -2.16
C THR A 35 -10.10 -10.23 -1.49
N PHE A 36 -10.03 -10.28 -0.16
CA PHE A 36 -9.73 -11.50 0.57
C PHE A 36 -10.94 -12.02 1.34
N HIS A 37 -11.15 -13.34 1.34
CA HIS A 37 -12.19 -13.97 2.16
C HIS A 37 -11.91 -13.87 3.67
N GLY A 38 -10.64 -13.71 4.04
CA GLY A 38 -10.21 -13.50 5.42
C GLY A 38 -8.83 -12.85 5.47
N VAL A 39 -8.58 -12.07 6.51
CA VAL A 39 -7.31 -11.37 6.73
C VAL A 39 -6.66 -11.95 7.98
N SER A 40 -5.42 -12.40 7.86
CA SER A 40 -4.64 -12.93 8.98
C SER A 40 -3.36 -12.12 9.18
N GLY A 41 -2.96 -11.91 10.43
CA GLY A 41 -1.69 -11.26 10.76
C GLY A 41 -0.46 -11.98 10.17
N LYS A 42 -0.57 -13.26 9.82
CA LYS A 42 0.48 -14.05 9.17
C LYS A 42 0.98 -13.42 7.86
N TYR A 43 0.11 -12.75 7.12
CA TYR A 43 0.40 -12.21 5.78
C TYR A 43 0.32 -10.68 5.74
N LEU A 44 0.47 -10.02 6.90
CA LEU A 44 0.27 -8.57 7.01
C LEU A 44 1.17 -7.78 6.07
N GLN A 45 2.43 -8.19 5.94
CA GLN A 45 3.37 -7.49 5.08
C GLN A 45 2.98 -7.65 3.60
N GLU A 46 2.54 -8.82 3.19
CA GLU A 46 2.12 -9.13 1.82
C GLU A 46 0.88 -8.31 1.45
N TYR A 47 -0.12 -8.25 2.33
CA TYR A 47 -1.30 -7.41 2.13
C TYR A 47 -0.96 -5.93 1.96
N LEU A 48 -0.08 -5.41 2.82
CA LEU A 48 0.37 -4.02 2.74
C LEU A 48 1.18 -3.77 1.47
N SER A 49 2.02 -4.73 1.07
CA SER A 49 2.85 -4.63 -0.13
C SER A 49 1.99 -4.60 -1.39
N GLU A 50 0.97 -5.47 -1.48
CA GLU A 50 0.03 -5.47 -2.60
C GLU A 50 -0.78 -4.17 -2.64
N PHE A 51 -1.32 -3.74 -1.50
CA PHE A 51 -2.07 -2.48 -1.42
C PHE A 51 -1.21 -1.30 -1.88
N CYS A 52 0.00 -1.15 -1.35
CA CYS A 52 0.92 -0.09 -1.75
C CYS A 52 1.27 -0.16 -3.24
N TYR A 53 1.50 -1.36 -3.77
CA TYR A 53 1.81 -1.56 -5.18
C TYR A 53 0.67 -1.06 -6.08
N ARG A 54 -0.57 -1.45 -5.78
CA ARG A 54 -1.78 -1.07 -6.52
C ARG A 54 -2.11 0.41 -6.32
N PHE A 55 -2.11 0.89 -5.08
CA PHE A 55 -2.47 2.27 -4.73
C PHE A 55 -1.56 3.29 -5.40
N ASN A 56 -0.25 3.03 -5.42
CA ASN A 56 0.74 3.90 -6.07
C ASN A 56 0.65 3.88 -7.60
N ARG A 57 0.01 2.85 -8.19
CA ARG A 57 -0.14 2.66 -9.64
C ARG A 57 -1.60 2.72 -10.11
N ARG A 58 -2.50 3.24 -9.28
CA ARG A 58 -3.95 3.27 -9.54
C ARG A 58 -4.36 3.98 -10.84
N GLN A 59 -3.51 4.87 -11.36
CA GLN A 59 -3.76 5.56 -12.64
C GLN A 59 -3.40 4.71 -13.87
N MET A 60 -2.71 3.58 -13.69
CA MET A 60 -2.28 2.65 -14.75
C MET A 60 -2.70 1.22 -14.44
N GLU A 61 -3.91 1.05 -13.88
CA GLU A 61 -4.43 -0.25 -13.44
C GLU A 61 -4.39 -1.31 -14.54
N ARG A 62 -4.70 -0.92 -15.79
CA ARG A 62 -4.67 -1.83 -16.95
C ARG A 62 -3.29 -2.41 -17.24
N GLU A 63 -2.23 -1.74 -16.82
CA GLU A 63 -0.85 -2.17 -17.04
C GLU A 63 -0.35 -3.08 -15.91
N ILE A 64 -0.98 -3.06 -14.74
CA ILE A 64 -0.55 -3.81 -13.54
C ILE A 64 -0.28 -5.30 -13.86
N PRO A 65 -1.18 -6.04 -14.53
CA PRO A 65 -0.96 -7.47 -14.79
C PRO A 65 0.32 -7.74 -15.59
N ASN A 66 0.51 -7.03 -16.70
CA ASN A 66 1.69 -7.21 -17.56
C ASN A 66 2.98 -6.77 -16.86
N ARG A 67 2.91 -5.73 -16.03
CA ARG A 67 4.06 -5.29 -15.22
C ARG A 67 4.46 -6.33 -14.18
N LEU A 68 3.50 -6.92 -13.49
CA LEU A 68 3.76 -8.01 -12.53
C LEU A 68 4.33 -9.24 -13.22
N LEU A 69 3.77 -9.63 -14.38
CA LEU A 69 4.30 -10.73 -15.18
C LEU A 69 5.75 -10.48 -15.60
N ASN A 70 6.05 -9.30 -16.13
CA ASN A 70 7.41 -8.93 -16.52
C ASN A 70 8.37 -8.96 -15.32
N LEU A 71 7.94 -8.46 -14.16
CA LEU A 71 8.74 -8.53 -12.94
C LEU A 71 9.00 -9.98 -12.53
N ALA A 72 8.00 -10.86 -12.58
CA ALA A 72 8.16 -12.28 -12.24
C ALA A 72 9.14 -13.01 -13.18
N ILE A 73 9.19 -12.62 -14.46
CA ILE A 73 10.13 -13.19 -15.45
C ILE A 73 11.56 -12.68 -15.23
N ILE A 74 11.73 -11.39 -14.92
CA ILE A 74 13.04 -10.74 -14.82
C ILE A 74 13.68 -10.95 -13.44
N HIS A 75 12.87 -11.14 -12.41
CA HIS A 75 13.35 -11.26 -11.04
C HIS A 75 14.24 -12.49 -10.86
N THR A 76 15.41 -12.29 -10.26
CA THR A 76 16.34 -13.38 -9.94
C THR A 76 15.68 -14.38 -8.97
N PRO A 77 15.86 -15.69 -9.11
CA PRO A 77 15.29 -16.65 -8.17
C PRO A 77 15.65 -16.31 -6.74
N ILE A 78 14.62 -16.14 -5.89
CA ILE A 78 14.82 -15.96 -4.45
C ILE A 78 15.32 -17.30 -3.93
N HIS A 79 16.62 -17.37 -3.67
CA HIS A 79 17.19 -18.53 -2.98
C HIS A 79 16.67 -18.49 -1.54
N SER A 80 15.68 -19.32 -1.27
CA SER A 80 15.22 -19.57 0.09
C SER A 80 16.24 -20.55 0.68
N TYR A 81 16.94 -20.11 1.72
CA TYR A 81 17.90 -20.93 2.47
C TYR A 81 17.25 -22.16 3.09
#